data_AF-A0A7J3NT06-F1
#
_entry.id   AF-A0A7J3NT06-F1
#
_cell.length_a   1.000
_cell.length_b   1.000
_cell.length_c   1.000
_cell.angle_alpha   90.00
_cell.angle_beta   90.00
_cell.angle_gamma   90.00
#
_symmetry.space_group_name_H-M   'P 1'
#
loop_
_entity.id
_entity.type
_entity.pdbx_description
1 polymer ?
#
loop_
_entity_poly.entity_id
_entity_poly.type
_entity_poly.pdbx_seq_one_letter_code
_entity_poly.pdbx_strand_id
1 'polypeptide(L)'
;MVFIEAFFKKEAKDITANDVEEFISRRIEENLNLEYKHIKAFTDYDELCKDIVAFANSAGGLVILGVEEEKVETENGDIRIYPKIIT
;
A
#
# COMPACT_ATOMS: atom_id res chain seq x y z
N MET A 1 -4.02 16.91 -4.09
CA MET A 1 -4.22 15.82 -5.08
C MET A 1 -4.49 14.56 -4.29
N VAL A 2 -5.53 13.79 -4.63
CA VAL A 2 -5.88 12.58 -3.86
C VAL A 2 -4.97 11.44 -4.32
N PHE A 3 -4.32 10.72 -3.38
CA PHE A 3 -3.34 9.68 -3.73
C PHE A 3 -3.94 8.53 -4.54
N ILE A 4 -5.22 8.24 -4.34
CA ILE A 4 -5.97 7.27 -5.15
C ILE A 4 -5.88 7.61 -6.65
N GLU A 5 -6.18 8.85 -7.02
CA GLU A 5 -6.09 9.32 -8.42
C GLU A 5 -4.65 9.36 -8.91
N ALA A 6 -3.70 9.64 -8.01
CA ALA A 6 -2.27 9.65 -8.33
C ALA A 6 -1.77 8.26 -8.76
N PHE A 7 -2.19 7.21 -8.05
CA PHE A 7 -1.74 5.82 -8.26
C PHE A 7 -2.60 5.07 -9.29
N PHE A 8 -3.93 5.13 -9.18
CA PHE A 8 -4.86 4.37 -10.04
C PHE A 8 -5.31 5.13 -11.29
N LYS A 9 -5.03 6.44 -11.40
CA LYS A 9 -5.51 7.31 -12.51
C LYS A 9 -7.04 7.26 -12.70
N LYS A 10 -7.77 6.94 -11.63
CA LYS A 10 -9.22 6.82 -11.56
C LYS A 10 -9.73 7.47 -10.29
N GLU A 11 -10.99 7.91 -10.31
CA GLU A 11 -11.67 8.35 -9.09
C GLU A 11 -11.92 7.13 -8.18
N ALA A 12 -11.93 7.35 -6.87
CA ALA A 12 -12.09 6.27 -5.87
C ALA A 12 -13.37 5.44 -6.07
N LYS A 13 -14.45 6.06 -6.54
CA LYS A 13 -15.73 5.40 -6.80
C LYS A 13 -15.72 4.42 -7.99
N ASP A 14 -14.76 4.59 -8.90
CA ASP A 14 -14.66 3.84 -10.15
C ASP A 14 -13.61 2.72 -10.06
N ILE A 15 -12.98 2.54 -8.88
CA ILE A 15 -12.02 1.47 -8.65
C ILE A 15 -12.76 0.14 -8.47
N THR A 16 -12.35 -0.83 -9.26
CA THR A 16 -12.86 -2.20 -9.22
C THR A 16 -11.81 -3.16 -8.65
N ALA A 17 -12.22 -4.37 -8.29
CA ALA A 17 -11.29 -5.42 -7.85
C ALA A 17 -10.21 -5.71 -8.91
N ASN A 18 -10.59 -5.70 -10.20
CA ASN A 18 -9.66 -5.92 -11.30
C ASN A 18 -8.59 -4.82 -11.40
N ASP A 19 -8.91 -3.58 -11.02
CA ASP A 19 -7.93 -2.49 -10.98
C ASP A 19 -6.90 -2.73 -9.88
N VAL A 20 -7.33 -3.25 -8.73
CA VAL A 20 -6.43 -3.60 -7.62
C VAL A 20 -5.55 -4.79 -8.02
N GLU A 21 -6.11 -5.80 -8.68
CA GLU A 21 -5.34 -6.92 -9.23
C GLU A 21 -4.29 -6.46 -10.25
N GLU A 22 -4.67 -5.58 -11.19
CA GLU A 22 -3.72 -5.01 -12.16
C GLU A 22 -2.65 -4.18 -11.43
N PHE A 23 -3.03 -3.38 -10.44
CA PHE A 23 -2.09 -2.57 -9.64
C PHE A 23 -1.05 -3.45 -8.92
N ILE A 24 -1.48 -4.56 -8.32
CA ILE A 24 -0.60 -5.51 -7.64
C ILE A 24 0.29 -6.25 -8.65
N SER A 25 -0.24 -6.60 -9.83
CA SER A 25 0.53 -7.27 -10.88
C SER A 25 1.74 -6.46 -11.36
N ARG A 26 1.65 -5.12 -11.25
CA ARG A 26 2.74 -4.19 -11.59
C ARG A 26 3.87 -4.17 -10.56
N ARG A 27 3.70 -4.81 -9.39
CA ARG A 27 4.69 -4.89 -8.31
C ARG A 27 5.36 -3.55 -7.99
N ILE A 28 4.53 -2.54 -7.74
CA ILE A 28 5.01 -1.20 -7.38
C ILE A 28 5.63 -1.26 -5.97
N GLU A 29 6.82 -0.70 -5.82
CA GLU A 29 7.52 -0.63 -4.53
C GLU A 29 6.78 0.30 -3.56
N GLU A 30 6.67 -0.13 -2.30
CA GLU A 30 6.23 0.76 -1.22
C GLU A 30 7.14 1.97 -1.10
N ASN A 31 6.55 3.07 -0.65
CA ASN A 31 7.27 4.32 -0.48
C ASN A 31 6.56 5.19 0.55
N LEU A 32 7.06 6.41 0.73
CA LEU A 32 6.54 7.37 1.71
C LEU A 32 5.03 7.68 1.59
N ASN A 33 4.40 7.35 0.46
CA ASN A 33 2.99 7.63 0.20
C ASN A 33 2.18 6.39 -0.23
N LEU A 34 2.76 5.19 -0.16
CA LEU A 34 2.08 3.94 -0.55
C LEU A 34 2.48 2.81 0.39
N GLU A 35 1.47 2.20 1.00
CA GLU A 35 1.66 1.07 1.91
C GLU A 35 0.63 -0.03 1.64
N TYR A 36 1.10 -1.29 1.67
CA TYR A 36 0.30 -2.49 1.56
C TYR A 36 0.21 -3.14 2.94
N LYS A 37 -1.00 -3.51 3.35
CA LYS A 37 -1.21 -4.17 4.64
C LYS A 37 -2.09 -5.39 4.46
N HIS A 38 -1.66 -6.51 5.06
CA HIS A 38 -2.46 -7.73 5.12
C HIS A 38 -3.79 -7.45 5.86
N ILE A 39 -4.89 -8.12 5.50
CA ILE A 39 -6.21 -7.86 6.10
C ILE A 39 -6.24 -7.97 7.63
N LYS A 40 -5.46 -8.90 8.20
CA LYS A 40 -5.20 -9.03 9.65
C LYS A 40 -4.68 -7.75 10.33
N ALA A 41 -4.03 -6.84 9.63
CA ALA A 41 -3.63 -5.54 10.18
C ALA A 41 -4.85 -4.73 10.65
N PHE A 42 -6.05 -5.00 10.11
CA PHE A 42 -7.30 -4.42 10.63
C PHE A 42 -7.59 -4.81 12.09
N THR A 43 -7.06 -5.95 12.55
CA THR A 43 -7.19 -6.38 13.95
C THR A 43 -6.06 -5.91 14.84
N ASP A 44 -4.95 -5.44 14.26
CA ASP A 44 -3.85 -4.79 14.97
C ASP A 44 -3.94 -3.27 14.80
N TYR A 45 -4.84 -2.67 15.59
CA TYR A 45 -5.12 -1.24 15.51
C TYR A 45 -3.89 -0.38 15.81
N ASP A 46 -2.97 -0.84 16.67
CA ASP A 46 -1.81 -0.04 17.07
C ASP A 46 -0.81 0.10 15.93
N GLU A 47 -0.60 -0.96 15.14
CA GLU A 47 0.23 -0.88 13.94
C GLU A 47 -0.42 0.00 12.88
N LEU A 48 -1.69 -0.27 12.54
CA LEU A 48 -2.40 0.50 11.53
C LEU A 48 -2.50 2.00 11.90
N CYS A 49 -2.69 2.31 13.19
CA CYS A 49 -2.72 3.70 13.64
C CYS A 49 -1.37 4.41 13.45
N LYS A 50 -0.23 3.70 13.62
CA LYS A 50 1.09 4.32 13.38
C LYS A 50 1.23 4.74 11.92
N ASP A 51 0.83 3.88 11.00
CA ASP A 51 0.93 4.13 9.56
C ASP A 51 0.01 5.31 9.15
N ILE A 52 -1.23 5.31 9.64
CA ILE A 52 -2.17 6.41 9.40
C ILE A 52 -1.68 7.73 10.00
N VAL A 53 -1.13 7.73 11.22
CA VAL A 53 -0.57 8.93 11.86
C VAL A 53 0.67 9.41 11.12
N ALA A 54 1.52 8.50 10.63
CA ALA A 54 2.68 8.84 9.82
C ALA A 54 2.26 9.57 8.53
N PHE A 55 1.24 9.08 7.83
CA PHE A 55 0.69 9.76 6.66
C PHE A 55 0.03 11.10 7.01
N ALA A 56 -0.73 11.17 8.10
CA ALA A 56 -1.37 12.41 8.55
C ALA A 56 -0.36 13.51 8.91
N ASN A 57 0.80 13.13 9.44
CA ASN A 57 1.89 14.04 9.78
C ASN A 57 2.80 14.41 8.58
N SER A 58 2.61 13.74 7.44
CA SER A 58 3.40 13.92 6.22
C SER A 58 2.55 14.62 5.14
N ALA A 59 2.78 14.31 3.86
CA ALA A 59 1.99 14.78 2.73
C ALA A 59 0.67 13.98 2.52
N GLY A 60 0.37 13.03 3.41
CA GLY A 60 -0.65 11.99 3.21
C GLY A 60 -0.08 10.76 2.49
N GLY A 61 -0.96 9.82 2.17
CA GLY A 61 -0.59 8.59 1.47
C GLY A 61 -1.80 7.75 1.08
N LEU A 62 -1.53 6.59 0.50
CA LEU A 62 -2.49 5.55 0.15
C LEU A 62 -2.13 4.28 0.91
N VAL A 63 -3.08 3.77 1.69
CA VAL A 63 -3.00 2.43 2.28
C VAL A 63 -3.91 1.50 1.48
N ILE A 64 -3.36 0.37 1.04
CA ILE A 64 -4.13 -0.72 0.43
C ILE A 64 -4.20 -1.86 1.43
N LEU A 65 -5.36 -1.98 2.09
CA LEU A 65 -5.64 -3.02 3.06
C LEU A 65 -6.17 -4.28 2.36
N GLY A 66 -5.68 -5.44 2.78
CA GLY A 66 -5.97 -6.73 2.15
C GLY A 66 -4.92 -7.16 1.13
N VAL A 67 -3.70 -6.64 1.21
CA VAL A 67 -2.58 -7.06 0.34
C VAL A 67 -1.38 -7.41 1.21
N GLU A 68 -0.89 -8.64 1.07
CA GLU A 68 0.33 -9.09 1.75
C GLU A 68 1.55 -8.41 1.14
N GLU A 69 2.41 -7.87 1.99
CA GLU A 69 3.71 -7.30 1.64
C GLU A 69 4.80 -8.39 1.55
N GLU A 70 5.71 -8.25 0.60
CA GLU A 70 6.91 -9.07 0.44
C GLU A 70 8.15 -8.20 0.61
N LYS A 71 9.00 -8.57 1.57
CA LYS A 71 10.27 -7.89 1.84
C LYS A 71 11.37 -8.58 1.06
N VAL A 72 12.03 -7.82 0.19
CA VAL A 72 13.15 -8.25 -0.63
C VAL A 72 14.40 -7.51 -0.16
N GLU A 73 15.37 -8.28 0.35
CA GLU A 73 16.68 -7.75 0.69
C GLU A 73 17.53 -7.65 -0.59
N THR A 74 18.07 -6.46 -0.83
CA THR A 74 18.97 -6.22 -1.98
C THR A 74 20.41 -6.62 -1.63
N GLU A 75 21.26 -6.76 -2.65
CA GLU A 75 22.69 -7.08 -2.47
C GLU A 75 23.45 -6.07 -1.59
N ASN A 76 22.91 -4.85 -1.44
CA ASN A 76 23.48 -3.79 -0.60
C ASN A 76 22.95 -3.82 0.86
N GLY A 77 22.04 -4.74 1.20
CA GLY A 77 21.40 -4.82 2.51
C GLY A 77 20.19 -3.90 2.69
N ASP A 78 19.78 -3.15 1.67
CA ASP A 78 18.54 -2.38 1.71
C ASP A 78 17.32 -3.31 1.59
N ILE A 79 16.31 -3.09 2.42
CA ILE A 79 15.03 -3.80 2.36
C ILE A 79 14.06 -3.01 1.48
N ARG A 80 13.54 -3.67 0.45
CA ARG A 80 12.47 -3.14 -0.39
C ARG A 80 11.20 -3.93 -0.19
N ILE A 81 10.06 -3.27 -0.24
CA ILE A 81 8.78 -3.89 0.05
C ILE A 81 7.89 -3.78 -1.19
N TYR A 82 7.28 -4.91 -1.56
CA TYR A 82 6.45 -5.05 -2.76
C TYR A 82 5.14 -5.77 -2.42
N PRO A 83 4.07 -5.59 -3.20
CA PRO A 83 2.84 -6.35 -3.00
C PRO A 83 3.04 -7.79 -3.50
N LYS A 84 2.44 -8.75 -2.79
CA LYS A 84 2.59 -10.18 -3.04
C LYS A 84 1.28 -10.84 -3.48
N ILE A 85 0.29 -10.89 -2.59
CA ILE A 85 -1.02 -11.52 -2.82
C ILE A 85 -2.14 -10.72 -2.15
N ILE A 86 -3.36 -10.85 -2.67
CA ILE A 86 -4.58 -10.32 -2.04
C ILE A 86 -5.03 -11.30 -0.94
N THR A 87 -5.42 -10.77 0.23
CA THR A 87 -5.71 -11.52 1.47
C THR A 87 -7.04 -11.15 2.09
#